data_AF-A0A1I7ZAQ0-F1
#
_entry.id   AF-A0A1I7ZAQ0-F1
#
_cell.length_a   1.000
_cell.length_b   1.000
_cell.length_c   1.000
_cell.angle_alpha   90.00
_cell.angle_beta   90.00
_cell.angle_gamma   90.00
#
_symmetry.space_group_name_H-M   'P 1'
#
loop_
_entity.id
_entity.type
_entity.pdbx_description
1 polymer ?
#
loop_
_entity_poly.entity_id
_entity_poly.type
_entity_poly.pdbx_seq_one_letter_code
_entity_poly.pdbx_strand_id
1 'polypeptide(L)'
;MVNDAKDVALNPRNQGSVNNWRNSNEHLLNSVRNVGSAISGVSATTPSHHHSNLSLVESVAPKAPSPPTVHNRYIIREDIPAPPRPPPPVEISPPPRPPPPPEVDEEEETRAFWERYPLPTSSQPILSAAHNLHQELRQWSSQENEIVAAAKRMAILMAKLSQLVRGEGGTKKDLIDCAKEIADSSEEVTRLAVQLARQCTDIRMRMALLQVCERIPTIATQLKILSTVKATMLGSQATIGPYGQPIDGSEEDEEAMQQLVLNAQNLMQSVKATVRAAEAASIKIRTNSGLRLRWIRKPMWSNF
;
A
#
# COMPACT_ATOMS: atom_id res chain seq x y z
N MET A 1 -12.92 -8.30 46.39
CA MET A 1 -11.45 -8.15 46.40
C MET A 1 -10.94 -7.20 47.47
N VAL A 2 -11.19 -5.88 47.40
CA VAL A 2 -10.64 -4.91 48.38
C VAL A 2 -11.16 -5.16 49.80
N ASN A 3 -12.45 -5.46 49.96
CA ASN A 3 -13.01 -5.78 51.28
C ASN A 3 -12.54 -7.15 51.79
N ASP A 4 -12.51 -8.18 50.93
CA ASP A 4 -11.98 -9.50 51.33
C ASP A 4 -10.50 -9.41 51.77
N ALA A 5 -9.69 -8.57 51.12
CA ALA A 5 -8.31 -8.33 51.51
C ALA A 5 -8.22 -7.64 52.88
N LYS A 6 -9.12 -6.69 53.18
CA LYS A 6 -9.22 -6.05 54.50
C LYS A 6 -9.62 -7.06 55.57
N ASP A 7 -10.57 -7.95 55.29
CA ASP A 7 -11.01 -8.98 56.22
C ASP A 7 -9.90 -9.99 56.54
N VAL A 8 -9.07 -10.33 55.55
CA VAL A 8 -7.86 -11.14 55.76
C VAL A 8 -6.83 -10.38 56.61
N ALA A 9 -6.62 -9.09 56.38
CA ALA A 9 -5.68 -8.28 57.17
C ALA A 9 -6.12 -8.12 58.63
N LEU A 10 -7.43 -8.02 58.88
CA LEU A 10 -8.01 -7.92 60.22
C LEU A 10 -7.93 -9.25 60.98
N ASN A 11 -8.03 -10.39 60.29
CA ASN A 11 -7.86 -11.71 60.91
C ASN A 11 -7.20 -12.74 59.97
N PRO A 12 -5.86 -12.78 59.92
CA PRO A 12 -5.12 -13.64 58.97
C PRO A 12 -5.28 -15.14 59.21
N ARG A 13 -5.73 -15.55 60.39
CA ARG A 13 -5.92 -16.97 60.75
C ARG A 13 -7.31 -17.49 60.33
N ASN A 14 -8.22 -16.59 59.92
CA ASN A 14 -9.54 -16.98 59.45
C ASN A 14 -9.47 -17.49 58.01
N GLN A 15 -9.50 -18.81 57.85
CA GLN A 15 -9.44 -19.46 56.54
C GLN A 15 -10.62 -19.12 55.62
N GLY A 16 -11.80 -18.76 56.18
CA GLY A 16 -12.94 -18.30 55.39
C GLY A 16 -12.65 -16.99 54.66
N SER A 17 -12.12 -15.99 55.37
CA SER A 17 -11.70 -14.71 54.79
C SER A 17 -10.60 -14.90 53.75
N VAL A 18 -9.63 -15.78 54.01
CA VAL A 18 -8.54 -16.09 53.06
C VAL A 18 -9.08 -16.73 51.78
N ASN A 19 -10.00 -17.69 51.90
CA ASN A 19 -10.61 -18.35 50.73
C ASN A 19 -11.49 -17.39 49.91
N ASN A 20 -12.26 -16.53 50.58
CA ASN A 20 -13.05 -15.49 49.91
C ASN A 20 -12.14 -14.53 49.12
N TRP A 21 -11.02 -14.11 49.72
CA TRP A 21 -10.04 -13.29 49.03
C TRP A 21 -9.42 -14.00 47.82
N ARG A 22 -9.02 -15.28 47.96
CA ARG A 22 -8.50 -16.09 46.84
C ARG A 22 -9.50 -16.18 45.69
N ASN A 23 -10.76 -16.46 45.98
CA ASN A 23 -11.83 -16.52 44.96
C ASN A 23 -12.02 -15.18 44.26
N SER A 24 -12.05 -14.08 45.02
CA SER A 24 -12.11 -12.72 44.47
C SER A 24 -10.90 -12.38 43.60
N ASN A 25 -9.71 -12.84 43.97
CA ASN A 25 -8.48 -12.65 43.19
C ASN A 25 -8.53 -13.43 41.87
N GLU A 26 -8.91 -14.70 41.92
CA GLU A 26 -9.10 -15.54 40.73
C GLU A 26 -10.13 -14.93 39.77
N HIS A 27 -11.24 -14.40 40.29
CA HIS A 27 -12.23 -13.70 39.49
C HIS A 27 -11.66 -12.46 38.79
N LEU A 28 -10.82 -11.66 39.49
CA LEU A 28 -10.14 -10.51 38.90
C LEU A 28 -9.17 -10.94 37.78
N LEU A 29 -8.35 -11.95 38.03
CA LEU A 29 -7.40 -12.48 37.04
C LEU A 29 -8.13 -13.01 35.80
N ASN A 30 -9.25 -13.72 35.97
CA ASN A 30 -10.07 -14.18 34.86
C ASN A 30 -10.71 -13.01 34.10
N SER A 31 -11.20 -12.00 34.80
CA SER A 31 -11.71 -10.77 34.16
C SER A 31 -10.65 -10.08 33.31
N VAL A 32 -9.42 -9.94 33.82
CA VAL A 32 -8.29 -9.35 33.08
C VAL A 32 -7.90 -10.20 31.87
N ARG A 33 -7.87 -11.53 32.03
CA ARG A 33 -7.61 -12.47 30.91
C ARG A 33 -8.68 -12.39 29.82
N ASN A 34 -9.94 -12.22 30.20
CA ASN A 34 -11.05 -12.05 29.26
C ASN A 34 -10.91 -10.75 28.46
N VAL A 35 -10.53 -9.64 29.11
CA VAL A 35 -10.21 -8.37 28.43
C VAL A 35 -9.04 -8.57 27.46
N GLY A 36 -7.97 -9.25 27.89
CA GLY A 36 -6.85 -9.58 27.02
C GLY A 36 -7.27 -10.38 25.78
N SER A 37 -8.09 -11.41 25.97
CA SER A 37 -8.60 -12.26 24.88
C SER A 37 -9.47 -11.47 23.89
N ALA A 38 -10.31 -10.57 24.40
CA ALA A 38 -11.14 -9.70 23.57
C ALA A 38 -10.31 -8.74 22.70
N ILE A 39 -9.18 -8.24 23.20
CA ILE A 39 -8.27 -7.36 22.46
C ILE A 39 -7.46 -8.15 21.42
N SER A 40 -6.97 -9.34 21.79
CA SER A 40 -6.17 -10.17 20.89
C SER A 40 -6.97 -10.77 19.73
N GLY A 41 -8.31 -10.79 19.82
CA GLY A 41 -9.17 -11.45 18.84
C GLY A 41 -9.02 -12.97 18.80
N VAL A 42 -8.22 -13.54 19.69
CA VAL A 42 -8.06 -14.97 19.91
C VAL A 42 -9.03 -15.33 21.04
N SER A 43 -10.13 -16.00 20.70
CA SER A 43 -10.97 -16.59 21.75
C SER A 43 -10.13 -17.62 22.50
N ALA A 44 -9.70 -17.28 23.71
CA ALA A 44 -9.13 -18.25 24.63
C ALA A 44 -10.26 -19.17 25.13
N THR A 45 -10.63 -20.16 24.32
CA THR A 45 -11.48 -21.25 24.80
C THR A 45 -10.62 -22.19 25.64
N THR A 46 -10.72 -22.03 26.96
CA THR A 46 -10.42 -23.13 27.89
C THR A 46 -11.38 -24.28 27.55
N PRO A 47 -10.92 -25.53 27.38
CA PRO A 47 -11.81 -26.64 27.09
C PRO A 47 -12.62 -26.98 28.35
N SER A 48 -13.86 -26.48 28.42
CA SER A 48 -14.86 -26.93 29.39
C SER A 48 -15.93 -27.71 28.63
N HIS A 49 -15.94 -29.03 28.82
CA HIS A 49 -16.99 -29.92 28.34
C HIS A 49 -18.29 -29.63 29.10
N HIS A 50 -19.15 -28.79 28.54
CA HIS A 50 -20.57 -28.82 28.87
C HIS A 50 -21.38 -28.83 27.57
N HIS A 51 -22.04 -29.96 27.35
CA HIS A 51 -23.01 -30.16 26.28
C HIS A 51 -24.11 -29.09 26.35
N SER A 52 -24.23 -28.29 25.30
CA SER A 52 -25.43 -27.51 24.97
C SER A 52 -25.46 -27.36 23.46
N ASN A 53 -26.40 -28.04 22.83
CA ASN A 53 -26.61 -28.01 21.38
C ASN A 53 -27.07 -26.61 20.94
N LEU A 54 -26.59 -26.21 19.75
CA LEU A 54 -27.05 -25.12 18.88
C LEU A 54 -26.30 -23.77 18.97
N SER A 55 -25.20 -23.64 18.22
CA SER A 55 -24.93 -22.46 17.36
C SER A 55 -23.77 -22.74 16.40
N LEU A 56 -24.03 -22.57 15.10
CA LEU A 56 -23.03 -22.58 14.04
C LEU A 56 -22.05 -21.42 14.24
N VAL A 57 -20.75 -21.77 14.28
CA VAL A 57 -19.55 -21.13 13.73
C VAL A 57 -18.44 -21.44 14.72
N GLU A 58 -17.90 -22.65 14.61
CA GLU A 58 -16.68 -23.04 15.30
C GLU A 58 -15.51 -22.30 14.64
N SER A 59 -15.00 -21.29 15.35
CA SER A 59 -13.78 -20.56 15.00
C SER A 59 -12.58 -21.50 15.15
N VAL A 60 -12.37 -22.36 14.16
CA VAL A 60 -11.15 -23.17 14.06
C VAL A 60 -9.96 -22.22 14.08
N ALA A 61 -9.08 -22.38 15.08
CA ALA A 61 -7.80 -21.68 15.12
C ALA A 61 -7.11 -21.83 13.76
N PRO A 62 -6.54 -20.77 13.16
CA PRO A 62 -5.93 -20.86 11.85
C PRO A 62 -4.73 -21.80 11.91
N LYS A 63 -4.97 -23.09 11.68
CA LYS A 63 -3.95 -24.09 11.43
C LYS A 63 -3.41 -23.73 10.05
N ALA A 64 -2.11 -23.50 9.96
CA ALA A 64 -1.47 -23.34 8.66
C ALA A 64 -1.97 -24.49 7.76
N PRO A 65 -2.53 -24.20 6.57
CA PRO A 65 -2.95 -25.27 5.68
C PRO A 65 -1.76 -26.20 5.52
N SER A 66 -1.98 -27.49 5.77
CA SER A 66 -0.95 -28.50 5.53
C SER A 66 -0.40 -28.26 4.13
N PRO A 67 0.94 -28.21 3.95
CA PRO A 67 1.51 -28.00 2.63
C PRO A 67 0.81 -28.96 1.65
N PRO A 68 0.33 -28.46 0.50
CA PRO A 68 -0.41 -29.30 -0.43
C PRO A 68 0.46 -30.51 -0.71
N THR A 69 -0.03 -31.69 -0.34
CA THR A 69 0.71 -32.92 -0.59
C THR A 69 0.61 -33.19 -2.08
N VAL A 70 1.54 -32.61 -2.84
CA VAL A 70 1.70 -32.88 -4.27
C VAL A 70 2.16 -34.33 -4.37
N HIS A 71 1.20 -35.24 -4.57
CA HIS A 71 1.50 -36.62 -4.92
C HIS A 71 1.97 -36.64 -6.38
N ASN A 72 3.15 -36.11 -6.65
CA ASN A 72 3.90 -36.42 -7.87
C ASN A 72 4.48 -37.84 -7.73
N ARG A 73 3.64 -38.84 -7.42
CA ARG A 73 4.01 -40.22 -7.66
C ARG A 73 3.95 -40.40 -9.17
N TYR A 74 5.10 -40.32 -9.83
CA TYR A 74 5.27 -40.97 -11.12
C TYR A 74 5.02 -42.46 -10.89
N ILE A 75 3.78 -42.90 -11.10
CA ILE A 75 3.47 -44.33 -11.16
C ILE A 75 3.94 -44.77 -12.55
N ILE A 76 5.21 -45.15 -12.66
CA ILE A 76 5.68 -45.89 -13.83
C ILE A 76 5.05 -47.28 -13.68
N ARG A 77 3.88 -47.49 -14.30
CA ARG A 77 3.34 -48.84 -14.49
C ARG A 77 4.12 -49.45 -15.65
N GLU A 78 5.21 -50.16 -15.34
CA GLU A 78 6.06 -50.80 -16.37
C GLU A 78 5.35 -51.91 -17.16
N ASP A 79 4.17 -52.38 -16.73
CA ASP A 79 3.51 -53.56 -17.34
C ASP A 79 2.06 -53.33 -17.83
N ILE A 80 1.72 -52.15 -18.36
CA ILE A 80 0.48 -52.01 -19.16
C ILE A 80 0.86 -52.00 -20.64
N PRO A 81 0.53 -53.05 -21.43
CA PRO A 81 0.61 -53.01 -22.88
C PRO A 81 -0.17 -51.80 -23.41
N ALA A 82 0.47 -50.97 -24.22
CA ALA A 82 -0.16 -49.77 -24.77
C ALA A 82 -1.48 -50.14 -25.47
N PRO A 83 -2.62 -49.51 -25.13
CA PRO A 83 -3.89 -49.80 -25.78
C PRO A 83 -3.78 -49.53 -27.29
N PRO A 84 -4.43 -50.33 -28.14
CA PRO A 84 -4.43 -50.10 -29.59
C PRO A 84 -4.97 -48.70 -29.89
N ARG A 85 -4.25 -47.97 -30.76
CA ARG A 85 -4.55 -46.58 -31.09
C ARG A 85 -5.97 -46.49 -31.69
N PRO A 86 -6.91 -45.75 -31.08
CA PRO A 86 -8.23 -45.53 -31.68
C PRO A 86 -8.09 -44.79 -33.01
N PRO A 87 -9.05 -44.94 -33.95
CA PRO A 87 -9.07 -44.17 -35.18
C PRO A 87 -9.01 -42.67 -34.85
N PRO A 88 -8.33 -41.86 -35.68
CA PRO A 88 -8.17 -40.44 -35.41
C PRO A 88 -9.56 -39.81 -35.22
N PRO A 89 -9.81 -39.11 -34.10
CA PRO A 89 -11.00 -38.29 -33.96
C PRO A 89 -11.05 -37.33 -35.14
N VAL A 90 -12.20 -37.21 -35.80
CA VAL A 90 -12.45 -36.11 -36.74
C VAL A 90 -12.08 -34.83 -36.00
N GLU A 91 -11.14 -34.04 -36.54
CA GLU A 91 -10.66 -32.80 -35.96
C GLU A 91 -11.82 -31.82 -35.77
N ILE A 92 -12.50 -31.91 -34.62
CA ILE A 92 -13.22 -30.77 -34.08
C ILE A 92 -12.14 -29.94 -33.41
N SER A 93 -11.49 -29.10 -34.21
CA SER A 93 -10.53 -28.11 -33.72
C SER A 93 -11.16 -27.37 -32.54
N PRO A 94 -10.49 -27.25 -31.39
CA PRO A 94 -10.97 -26.37 -30.33
C PRO A 94 -11.20 -24.98 -30.95
N PRO A 95 -12.27 -24.26 -30.56
CA PRO A 95 -12.55 -22.94 -31.13
C PRO A 95 -11.28 -22.08 -31.02
N PRO A 96 -10.89 -21.36 -32.09
CA PRO A 96 -9.70 -20.55 -32.07
C PRO A 96 -9.77 -19.63 -30.87
N ARG A 97 -8.78 -19.74 -29.97
CA ARG A 97 -8.69 -18.89 -28.79
C ARG A 97 -8.67 -17.44 -29.31
N PRO A 98 -9.60 -16.58 -28.90
CA PRO A 98 -9.51 -15.16 -29.25
C PRO A 98 -8.12 -14.66 -28.85
N PRO A 99 -7.50 -13.76 -29.64
CA PRO A 99 -6.22 -13.18 -29.25
C PRO A 99 -6.39 -12.65 -27.82
N PRO A 100 -5.52 -13.05 -26.88
CA PRO A 100 -5.58 -12.48 -25.55
C PRO A 100 -5.56 -10.95 -25.70
N PRO A 101 -6.41 -10.21 -24.98
CA PRO A 101 -6.27 -8.75 -24.93
C PRO A 101 -4.80 -8.45 -24.60
N PRO A 102 -4.19 -7.39 -25.16
CA PRO A 102 -2.85 -7.00 -24.77
C PRO A 102 -2.88 -6.71 -23.26
N GLU A 103 -2.51 -7.70 -22.45
CA GLU A 103 -2.21 -7.55 -21.04
C GLU A 103 -0.90 -6.77 -20.99
N VAL A 104 -0.95 -5.47 -21.23
CA VAL A 104 0.09 -4.59 -20.72
C VAL A 104 -0.06 -4.61 -19.21
N ASP A 105 0.69 -5.49 -18.56
CA ASP A 105 0.82 -5.50 -17.11
C ASP A 105 1.39 -4.14 -16.70
N GLU A 106 0.55 -3.25 -16.16
CA GLU A 106 0.96 -1.93 -15.67
C GLU A 106 2.13 -2.04 -14.68
N GLU A 107 2.26 -3.17 -13.98
CA GLU A 107 3.41 -3.43 -13.12
C GLU A 107 4.69 -3.72 -13.90
N GLU A 108 4.59 -4.43 -15.02
CA GLU A 108 5.72 -4.68 -15.93
C GLU A 108 6.16 -3.40 -16.62
N GLU A 109 5.23 -2.56 -17.06
CA GLU A 109 5.56 -1.25 -17.61
C GLU A 109 6.25 -0.37 -16.57
N THR A 110 5.72 -0.34 -15.34
CA THR A 110 6.36 0.37 -14.23
C THR A 110 7.78 -0.15 -13.98
N ARG A 111 7.97 -1.48 -13.98
CA ARG A 111 9.30 -2.11 -13.81
C ARG A 111 10.25 -1.71 -14.94
N ALA A 112 9.81 -1.90 -16.19
CA ALA A 112 10.60 -1.60 -17.38
C ALA A 112 10.98 -0.11 -17.46
N PHE A 113 10.10 0.79 -17.01
CA PHE A 113 10.42 2.21 -16.87
C PHE A 113 11.62 2.40 -15.94
N TRP A 114 11.56 1.89 -14.71
CA TRP A 114 12.61 2.09 -13.70
C TRP A 114 13.91 1.31 -13.98
N GLU A 115 13.88 0.24 -14.77
CA GLU A 115 15.08 -0.44 -15.27
C GLU A 115 15.83 0.39 -16.32
N ARG A 116 15.09 1.11 -17.18
CA ARG A 116 15.68 1.95 -18.23
C ARG A 116 16.01 3.35 -17.74
N TYR A 117 15.35 3.82 -16.70
CA TYR A 117 15.52 5.18 -16.20
C TYR A 117 16.82 5.33 -15.38
N PRO A 118 17.62 6.39 -15.60
CA PRO A 118 18.84 6.62 -14.83
C PRO A 118 18.56 6.70 -13.32
N LEU A 119 19.48 6.15 -12.51
CA LEU A 119 19.41 6.32 -11.07
C LEU A 119 19.62 7.80 -10.69
N PRO A 120 18.99 8.28 -9.60
CA PRO A 120 19.17 9.66 -9.16
C PRO A 120 20.62 9.95 -8.80
N THR A 121 21.20 10.99 -9.39
CA THR A 121 22.46 11.60 -8.92
C THR A 121 22.16 12.67 -7.85
N SER A 122 23.18 13.09 -7.09
CA SER A 122 23.02 14.14 -6.06
C SER A 122 22.45 15.46 -6.61
N SER A 123 22.66 15.74 -7.89
CA SER A 123 22.15 16.91 -8.61
C SER A 123 20.67 16.82 -9.02
N GLN A 124 19.96 15.72 -8.76
CA GLN A 124 18.59 15.51 -9.22
C GLN A 124 17.60 15.26 -8.06
N PRO A 125 17.28 16.28 -7.25
CA PRO A 125 16.47 16.11 -6.05
C PRO A 125 15.00 15.74 -6.34
N ILE A 126 14.43 16.15 -7.49
CA ILE A 126 13.07 15.74 -7.91
C ILE A 126 13.06 14.25 -8.27
N LEU A 127 14.03 13.78 -9.04
CA LEU A 127 14.17 12.36 -9.36
C LEU A 127 14.40 11.52 -8.11
N SER A 128 15.19 12.01 -7.16
CA SER A 128 15.36 11.36 -5.86
C SER A 128 14.02 11.23 -5.11
N ALA A 129 13.18 12.27 -5.09
CA ALA A 129 11.85 12.20 -4.48
C ALA A 129 10.95 11.16 -5.16
N ALA A 130 10.95 11.12 -6.50
CA ALA A 130 10.21 10.14 -7.29
C ALA A 130 10.68 8.70 -6.99
N HIS A 131 11.99 8.48 -6.97
CA HIS A 131 12.59 7.18 -6.68
C HIS A 131 12.28 6.71 -5.25
N ASN A 132 12.34 7.61 -4.26
CA ASN A 132 11.98 7.31 -2.87
C ASN A 132 10.51 6.86 -2.71
N LEU A 133 9.59 7.47 -3.47
CA LEU A 133 8.21 7.01 -3.51
C LEU A 133 8.12 5.63 -4.18
N HIS A 134 8.75 5.43 -5.34
CA HIS A 134 8.77 4.15 -6.04
C HIS A 134 9.29 2.99 -5.15
N GLN A 135 10.39 3.20 -4.43
CA GLN A 135 10.97 2.18 -3.55
C GLN A 135 10.02 1.76 -2.42
N GLU A 136 9.17 2.66 -1.94
CA GLU A 136 8.13 2.31 -0.95
C GLU A 136 6.98 1.53 -1.58
N LEU A 137 6.66 1.80 -2.85
CA LEU A 137 5.49 1.26 -3.53
C LEU A 137 5.76 -0.08 -4.22
N ARG A 138 7.01 -0.36 -4.64
CA ARG A 138 7.38 -1.60 -5.36
C ARG A 138 7.04 -2.88 -4.59
N GLN A 139 7.05 -2.82 -3.26
CA GLN A 139 6.72 -3.95 -2.38
C GLN A 139 5.23 -4.31 -2.39
N TRP A 140 4.37 -3.46 -2.95
CA TRP A 140 2.93 -3.64 -2.99
C TRP A 140 2.46 -4.01 -4.40
N SER A 141 1.58 -5.01 -4.50
CA SER A 141 0.82 -5.25 -5.73
C SER A 141 -0.17 -4.11 -5.96
N SER A 142 -0.27 -3.61 -7.21
CA SER A 142 -1.34 -2.69 -7.61
C SER A 142 -2.62 -3.41 -8.03
N GLN A 143 -2.60 -4.74 -8.13
CA GLN A 143 -3.76 -5.53 -8.52
C GLN A 143 -4.87 -5.40 -7.47
N GLU A 144 -6.04 -4.90 -7.88
CA GLU A 144 -7.14 -4.55 -6.98
C GLU A 144 -6.76 -3.52 -5.88
N ASN A 145 -5.82 -2.61 -6.19
CA ASN A 145 -5.43 -1.53 -5.29
C ASN A 145 -5.12 -0.23 -6.05
N GLU A 146 -6.18 0.53 -6.32
CA GLU A 146 -6.12 1.80 -7.06
C GLU A 146 -5.30 2.87 -6.35
N ILE A 147 -5.20 2.85 -5.01
CA ILE A 147 -4.35 3.79 -4.25
C ILE A 147 -2.88 3.55 -4.62
N VAL A 148 -2.44 2.30 -4.60
CA VAL A 148 -1.08 1.91 -4.96
C VAL A 148 -0.83 2.15 -6.45
N ALA A 149 -1.79 1.82 -7.33
CA ALA A 149 -1.67 2.06 -8.77
C ALA A 149 -1.49 3.55 -9.09
N ALA A 150 -2.35 4.42 -8.53
CA ALA A 150 -2.24 5.87 -8.71
C ALA A 150 -0.92 6.42 -8.16
N ALA A 151 -0.49 5.97 -6.98
CA ALA A 151 0.78 6.40 -6.40
C ALA A 151 2.01 5.94 -7.23
N LYS A 152 1.97 4.75 -7.85
CA LYS A 152 3.01 4.28 -8.78
C LYS A 152 3.06 5.15 -10.03
N ARG A 153 1.90 5.48 -10.61
CA ARG A 153 1.79 6.44 -11.72
C ARG A 153 2.39 7.81 -11.35
N MET A 154 2.10 8.33 -10.16
CA MET A 154 2.71 9.58 -9.67
C MET A 154 4.23 9.52 -9.60
N ALA A 155 4.82 8.40 -9.17
CA ALA A 155 6.28 8.25 -9.12
C ALA A 155 6.91 8.31 -10.52
N ILE A 156 6.29 7.65 -11.52
CA ILE A 156 6.76 7.70 -12.92
C ILE A 156 6.64 9.13 -13.47
N LEU A 157 5.49 9.77 -13.28
CA LEU A 157 5.26 11.13 -13.76
C LEU A 157 6.21 12.13 -13.09
N MET A 158 6.49 11.99 -11.79
CA MET A 158 7.46 12.84 -11.09
C MET A 158 8.90 12.63 -11.60
N ALA A 159 9.26 11.41 -11.98
CA ALA A 159 10.53 11.15 -12.65
C ALA A 159 10.60 11.87 -14.00
N LYS A 160 9.55 11.78 -14.83
CA LYS A 160 9.43 12.51 -16.11
C LYS A 160 9.49 14.02 -15.92
N LEU A 161 8.78 14.55 -14.92
CA LEU A 161 8.84 15.97 -14.55
C LEU A 161 10.28 16.41 -14.28
N SER A 162 11.07 15.58 -13.59
CA SER A 162 12.48 15.87 -13.33
C SER A 162 13.33 16.05 -14.59
N GLN A 163 13.03 15.37 -15.71
CA GLN A 163 13.71 15.57 -17.00
C GLN A 163 13.24 16.88 -17.65
N LEU A 164 11.92 17.09 -17.69
CA LEU A 164 11.30 18.24 -18.34
C LEU A 164 11.73 19.57 -17.72
N VAL A 165 11.89 19.64 -16.40
CA VAL A 165 12.33 20.88 -15.71
C VAL A 165 13.79 21.25 -16.01
N ARG A 166 14.61 20.29 -16.47
CA ARG A 166 15.99 20.51 -16.92
C ARG A 166 16.07 20.86 -18.41
N GLY A 167 14.93 20.88 -19.11
CA GLY A 167 14.89 21.07 -20.57
C GLY A 167 15.31 19.84 -21.36
N GLU A 168 15.42 18.66 -20.72
CA GLU A 168 15.77 17.41 -21.38
C GLU A 168 14.52 16.72 -21.92
N GLY A 169 14.45 16.51 -23.24
CA GLY A 169 13.52 15.53 -23.83
C GLY A 169 12.04 15.96 -23.92
N GLY A 170 11.71 17.26 -23.84
CA GLY A 170 10.34 17.73 -24.05
C GLY A 170 10.19 19.23 -24.18
N THR A 171 8.97 19.66 -24.49
CA THR A 171 8.59 21.06 -24.67
C THR A 171 8.04 21.67 -23.38
N LYS A 172 7.93 23.00 -23.35
CA LYS A 172 7.20 23.72 -22.28
C LYS A 172 5.79 23.17 -22.07
N LYS A 173 5.12 22.78 -23.16
CA LYS A 173 3.77 22.20 -23.10
C LYS A 173 3.80 20.86 -22.37
N ASP A 174 4.76 20.00 -22.69
CA ASP A 174 4.91 18.69 -22.04
C ASP A 174 5.17 18.83 -20.53
N LEU A 175 5.94 19.84 -20.12
CA LEU A 175 6.14 20.16 -18.69
C LEU A 175 4.81 20.48 -17.98
N ILE A 176 3.97 21.32 -18.58
CA ILE A 176 2.68 21.70 -18.02
C ILE A 176 1.71 20.52 -17.97
N ASP A 177 1.65 19.75 -19.05
CA ASP A 177 0.74 18.61 -19.15
C ASP A 177 1.16 17.50 -18.17
N CYS A 178 2.46 17.24 -18.02
CA CYS A 178 2.98 16.34 -16.98
C CYS A 178 2.58 16.79 -15.56
N ALA A 179 2.64 18.09 -15.25
CA ALA A 179 2.23 18.61 -13.94
C ALA A 179 0.72 18.45 -13.69
N LYS A 180 -0.12 18.56 -14.73
CA LYS A 180 -1.56 18.28 -14.63
C LYS A 180 -1.81 16.80 -14.38
N GLU A 181 -1.14 15.91 -15.10
CA GLU A 181 -1.28 14.46 -14.89
C GLU A 181 -0.88 14.02 -13.47
N ILE A 182 0.16 14.65 -12.89
CA ILE A 182 0.53 14.43 -11.49
C ILE A 182 -0.59 14.91 -10.55
N ALA A 183 -1.17 16.08 -10.82
CA ALA A 183 -2.27 16.62 -10.02
C ALA A 183 -3.51 15.72 -10.07
N ASP A 184 -3.91 15.25 -11.25
CA ASP A 184 -5.05 14.36 -11.45
C ASP A 184 -4.84 13.02 -10.75
N SER A 185 -3.64 12.44 -10.87
CA SER A 185 -3.28 11.21 -10.14
C SER A 185 -3.28 11.41 -8.61
N SER A 186 -2.88 12.60 -8.13
CA SER A 186 -2.89 12.94 -6.70
C SER A 186 -4.30 13.15 -6.15
N GLU A 187 -5.21 13.65 -6.98
CA GLU A 187 -6.63 13.76 -6.65
C GLU A 187 -7.23 12.37 -6.45
N GLU A 188 -6.91 11.41 -7.33
CA GLU A 188 -7.38 10.04 -7.20
C GLU A 188 -6.89 9.37 -5.91
N VAL A 189 -5.60 9.53 -5.56
CA VAL A 189 -5.06 9.06 -4.27
C VAL A 189 -5.85 9.66 -3.10
N THR A 190 -6.12 10.96 -3.14
CA THR A 190 -6.83 11.67 -2.07
C THR A 190 -8.29 11.20 -1.97
N ARG A 191 -8.98 11.07 -3.10
CA ARG A 191 -10.37 10.63 -3.18
C ARG A 191 -10.53 9.22 -2.58
N LEU A 192 -9.69 8.28 -3.00
CA LEU A 192 -9.70 6.91 -2.51
C LEU A 192 -9.33 6.83 -1.02
N ALA A 193 -8.33 7.60 -0.57
CA ALA A 193 -7.96 7.67 0.85
C ALA A 193 -9.13 8.18 1.72
N VAL A 194 -9.86 9.21 1.28
CA VAL A 194 -11.04 9.71 1.98
C VAL A 194 -12.17 8.68 2.00
N GLN A 195 -12.40 7.95 0.91
CA GLN A 195 -13.39 6.86 0.87
C GLN A 195 -13.04 5.75 1.87
N LEU A 196 -11.78 5.33 1.90
CA LEU A 196 -11.27 4.37 2.86
C LEU A 196 -11.44 4.87 4.31
N ALA A 197 -11.08 6.12 4.58
CA ALA A 197 -11.24 6.72 5.91
C ALA A 197 -12.70 6.69 6.39
N ARG A 198 -13.67 6.93 5.50
CA ARG A 198 -15.11 6.86 5.83
C ARG A 198 -15.56 5.45 6.23
N GLN A 199 -14.93 4.42 5.69
CA GLN A 199 -15.24 3.02 6.01
C GLN A 199 -14.46 2.47 7.20
N CYS A 200 -13.45 3.20 7.69
CA CYS A 200 -12.66 2.83 8.86
C CYS A 200 -13.47 2.99 10.15
N THR A 201 -13.52 1.93 10.97
CA THR A 201 -14.21 1.92 12.27
C THR A 201 -13.37 2.49 13.39
N ASP A 202 -12.04 2.48 13.26
CA ASP A 202 -11.14 3.06 14.25
C ASP A 202 -11.02 4.58 14.04
N ILE A 203 -11.47 5.35 15.02
CA ILE A 203 -11.48 6.81 14.94
C ILE A 203 -10.09 7.41 14.84
N ARG A 204 -9.09 6.87 15.54
CA ARG A 204 -7.72 7.41 15.53
C ARG A 204 -7.07 7.17 14.17
N MET A 205 -7.21 5.95 13.63
CA MET A 205 -6.69 5.61 12.31
C MET A 205 -7.36 6.42 11.21
N ARG A 206 -8.69 6.62 11.31
CA ARG A 206 -9.44 7.49 10.41
C ARG A 206 -8.94 8.93 10.41
N MET A 207 -8.78 9.53 11.60
CA MET A 207 -8.29 10.91 11.73
C MET A 207 -6.87 11.04 11.19
N ALA A 208 -5.98 10.09 11.51
CA ALA A 208 -4.62 10.08 10.99
C ALA A 208 -4.59 10.03 9.45
N LEU A 209 -5.42 9.19 8.82
CA LEU A 209 -5.51 9.12 7.36
C LEU A 209 -6.01 10.44 6.74
N LEU A 210 -7.05 11.06 7.31
CA LEU A 210 -7.59 12.33 6.82
C LEU A 210 -6.56 13.47 6.92
N GLN A 211 -5.85 13.55 8.06
CA GLN A 211 -4.85 14.59 8.31
C GLN A 211 -3.66 14.52 7.33
N VAL A 212 -3.25 13.32 6.93
CA VAL A 212 -2.13 13.20 5.98
C VAL A 212 -2.58 13.48 4.54
N CYS A 213 -3.78 13.06 4.14
CA CYS A 213 -4.24 13.20 2.76
C CYS A 213 -4.79 14.59 2.44
N GLU A 214 -5.31 15.35 3.42
CA GLU A 214 -5.83 16.72 3.19
C GLU A 214 -4.76 17.72 2.71
N ARG A 215 -3.48 17.40 2.91
CA ARG A 215 -2.36 18.23 2.44
C ARG A 215 -2.13 18.13 0.93
N ILE A 216 -2.49 16.99 0.33
CA ILE A 216 -2.17 16.67 -1.08
C ILE A 216 -2.79 17.69 -2.06
N PRO A 217 -4.09 18.06 -1.97
CA PRO A 217 -4.70 18.99 -2.92
C PRO A 217 -4.00 20.36 -3.00
N THR A 218 -3.58 20.90 -1.85
CA THR A 218 -2.86 22.18 -1.79
C THR A 218 -1.49 22.08 -2.46
N ILE A 219 -0.72 21.03 -2.14
CA ILE A 219 0.62 20.82 -2.70
C ILE A 219 0.53 20.59 -4.21
N ALA A 220 -0.45 19.83 -4.69
CA ALA A 220 -0.69 19.60 -6.12
C ALA A 220 -1.07 20.88 -6.88
N THR A 221 -1.86 21.76 -6.25
CA THR A 221 -2.18 23.07 -6.83
C THR A 221 -0.93 23.93 -6.96
N GLN A 222 -0.09 23.96 -5.93
CA GLN A 222 1.22 24.64 -5.97
C GLN A 222 2.12 24.06 -7.06
N LEU A 223 2.16 22.73 -7.24
CA LEU A 223 2.95 22.09 -8.31
C LEU A 223 2.55 22.61 -9.69
N LYS A 224 1.25 22.75 -9.97
CA LYS A 224 0.75 23.30 -11.24
C LYS A 224 1.21 24.74 -11.46
N ILE A 225 1.16 25.57 -10.42
CA ILE A 225 1.61 26.97 -10.47
C ILE A 225 3.11 27.03 -10.72
N LEU A 226 3.92 26.34 -9.92
CA LEU A 226 5.38 26.34 -10.03
C LEU A 226 5.87 25.76 -11.36
N SER A 227 5.21 24.73 -11.88
CA SER A 227 5.51 24.18 -13.22
C SER A 227 5.18 25.19 -14.33
N THR A 228 4.14 25.99 -14.15
CA THR A 228 3.81 27.10 -15.06
C THR A 228 4.87 28.19 -15.04
N VAL A 229 5.32 28.58 -13.85
CA VAL A 229 6.43 29.53 -13.68
C VAL A 229 7.69 28.98 -14.34
N LYS A 230 8.07 27.73 -14.10
CA LYS A 230 9.26 27.15 -14.76
C LYS A 230 9.14 27.11 -16.28
N ALA A 231 7.95 26.80 -16.81
CA ALA A 231 7.72 26.79 -18.26
C ALA A 231 7.88 28.16 -18.92
N THR A 232 7.50 29.26 -18.25
CA THR A 232 7.75 30.60 -18.81
C THR A 232 9.25 30.88 -18.88
N MET A 233 10.00 30.49 -17.85
CA MET A 233 11.46 30.72 -17.72
C MET A 233 12.32 29.87 -18.66
N LEU A 234 11.88 28.65 -19.01
CA LEU A 234 12.54 27.76 -19.98
C LEU A 234 12.75 28.36 -21.38
N GLY A 235 12.11 29.49 -21.73
CA GLY A 235 12.30 30.17 -23.02
C GLY A 235 13.18 31.40 -22.95
N SER A 236 13.56 31.83 -21.75
CA SER A 236 14.32 33.05 -21.49
C SER A 236 15.83 32.76 -21.36
N GLN A 237 16.22 31.50 -21.14
CA GLN A 237 17.62 31.04 -21.06
C GLN A 237 18.36 31.02 -22.41
N ALA A 238 17.67 31.20 -23.53
CA ALA A 238 18.29 31.27 -24.86
C ALA A 238 18.86 32.66 -25.19
N THR A 239 19.20 33.48 -24.19
CA THR A 239 19.96 34.71 -24.40
C THR A 239 21.44 34.35 -24.46
N ILE A 240 21.91 34.05 -25.67
CA ILE A 240 23.34 34.04 -25.97
C ILE A 240 23.85 35.47 -25.71
N GLY A 241 24.76 35.63 -24.73
CA GLY A 241 25.38 36.92 -24.49
C GLY A 241 26.14 37.41 -25.74
N PRO A 242 26.47 38.71 -25.87
CA PRO A 242 27.12 39.27 -27.05
C PRO A 242 28.45 38.58 -27.46
N TYR A 243 29.00 37.72 -26.60
CA TYR A 243 30.23 36.95 -26.82
C TYR A 243 30.02 35.43 -26.93
N GLY A 244 28.80 34.95 -27.18
CA GLY A 244 28.56 33.51 -27.40
C GLY A 244 28.54 32.66 -26.11
N GLN A 245 28.62 33.29 -24.93
CA GLN A 245 28.58 32.61 -23.64
C GLN A 245 27.12 32.30 -23.24
N PRO A 246 26.84 31.09 -22.71
CA PRO A 246 25.60 30.83 -22.01
C PRO A 246 25.50 31.81 -20.83
N ILE A 247 24.44 32.60 -20.77
CA ILE A 247 24.13 33.33 -19.55
C ILE A 247 23.59 32.27 -18.58
N ASP A 248 24.30 32.03 -17.48
CA ASP A 248 23.81 31.19 -16.38
C ASP A 248 22.37 31.61 -16.04
N GLY A 249 21.51 30.64 -15.72
CA GLY A 249 20.10 30.90 -15.42
C GLY A 249 19.94 32.10 -14.48
N SER A 250 18.95 32.97 -14.71
CA SER A 250 18.73 34.10 -13.82
C SER A 250 18.58 33.60 -12.38
N GLU A 251 18.99 34.40 -11.39
CA GLU A 251 18.80 34.11 -9.96
C GLU A 251 17.34 33.69 -9.67
N GLU A 252 16.39 34.32 -10.36
CA GLU A 252 14.97 33.96 -10.33
C GLU A 252 14.67 32.52 -10.80
N ASP A 253 15.38 31.99 -11.79
CA ASP A 253 15.19 30.61 -12.32
C ASP A 253 15.72 29.57 -11.33
N GLU A 254 16.84 29.87 -10.67
CA GLU A 254 17.38 29.03 -9.60
C GLU A 254 16.43 28.99 -8.40
N GLU A 255 15.90 30.14 -7.96
CA GLU A 255 14.91 30.21 -6.89
C GLU A 255 13.61 29.48 -7.24
N ALA A 256 13.07 29.69 -8.44
CA ALA A 256 11.88 29.00 -8.92
C ALA A 256 12.09 27.47 -8.97
N MET A 257 13.29 27.04 -9.38
CA MET A 257 13.68 25.63 -9.37
C MET A 257 13.73 25.08 -7.94
N GLN A 258 14.32 25.80 -6.99
CA GLN A 258 14.36 25.37 -5.58
C GLN A 258 12.95 25.21 -4.99
N GLN A 259 12.04 26.15 -5.27
CA GLN A 259 10.64 26.05 -4.83
C GLN A 259 9.94 24.82 -5.42
N LEU A 260 10.18 24.55 -6.72
CA LEU A 260 9.62 23.38 -7.40
C LEU A 260 10.15 22.07 -6.79
N VAL A 261 11.44 22.01 -6.46
CA VAL A 261 12.07 20.86 -5.79
C VAL A 261 11.42 20.59 -4.43
N LEU A 262 11.29 21.61 -3.58
CA LEU A 262 10.68 21.47 -2.26
C LEU A 262 9.22 21.04 -2.35
N ASN A 263 8.46 21.61 -3.31
CA ASN A 263 7.08 21.22 -3.56
C ASN A 263 6.97 19.74 -3.99
N ALA A 264 7.80 19.29 -4.93
CA ALA A 264 7.83 17.91 -5.39
C ALA A 264 8.16 16.92 -4.25
N GLN A 265 9.16 17.23 -3.43
CA GLN A 265 9.53 16.43 -2.26
C GLN A 265 8.37 16.31 -1.26
N ASN A 266 7.74 17.44 -0.93
CA ASN A 266 6.58 17.46 -0.04
C ASN A 266 5.42 16.64 -0.59
N LEU A 267 5.15 16.71 -1.90
CA LEU A 267 4.09 15.93 -2.53
C LEU A 267 4.36 14.43 -2.43
N MET A 268 5.55 13.98 -2.84
CA MET A 268 5.92 12.56 -2.78
C MET A 268 5.90 12.02 -1.34
N GLN A 269 6.32 12.83 -0.37
CA GLN A 269 6.27 12.46 1.05
C GLN A 269 4.84 12.39 1.59
N SER A 270 3.97 13.33 1.24
CA SER A 270 2.55 13.30 1.62
C SER A 270 1.81 12.11 1.02
N VAL A 271 2.08 11.76 -0.25
CA VAL A 271 1.54 10.56 -0.89
C VAL A 271 2.04 9.31 -0.19
N LYS A 272 3.35 9.19 0.06
CA LYS A 272 3.95 8.07 0.81
C LYS A 272 3.30 7.88 2.18
N ALA A 273 3.12 8.95 2.95
CA ALA A 273 2.46 8.91 4.25
C ALA A 273 0.98 8.46 4.13
N THR A 274 0.28 8.93 3.09
CA THR A 274 -1.11 8.55 2.80
C THR A 274 -1.23 7.06 2.48
N VAL A 275 -0.34 6.50 1.66
CA VAL A 275 -0.35 5.05 1.37
C VAL A 275 -0.15 4.22 2.64
N ARG A 276 0.80 4.60 3.52
CA ARG A 276 1.04 3.91 4.81
C ARG A 276 -0.15 4.03 5.76
N ALA A 277 -0.76 5.21 5.86
CA ALA A 277 -1.94 5.41 6.68
C ALA A 277 -3.16 4.65 6.13
N ALA A 278 -3.29 4.56 4.81
CA ALA A 278 -4.32 3.79 4.12
C ALA A 278 -4.15 2.28 4.36
N GLU A 279 -2.93 1.75 4.25
CA GLU A 279 -2.61 0.36 4.62
C GLU A 279 -3.09 0.07 6.04
N ALA A 280 -2.68 0.89 7.01
CA ALA A 280 -3.08 0.70 8.40
C ALA A 280 -4.61 0.76 8.57
N ALA A 281 -5.26 1.81 8.06
CA ALA A 281 -6.70 1.99 8.17
C ALA A 281 -7.50 0.86 7.50
N SER A 282 -6.94 0.22 6.47
CA SER A 282 -7.60 -0.87 5.76
C SER A 282 -7.85 -2.11 6.61
N ILE A 283 -7.08 -2.31 7.68
CA ILE A 283 -7.24 -3.42 8.62
C ILE A 283 -8.54 -3.28 9.43
N LYS A 284 -9.04 -2.05 9.60
CA LYS A 284 -10.21 -1.72 10.44
C LYS A 284 -11.38 -1.19 9.61
N ILE A 285 -11.63 -1.80 8.45
CA ILE A 285 -12.78 -1.47 7.60
C ILE A 285 -14.04 -2.22 8.07
N ARG A 286 -15.22 -1.59 7.92
CA ARG A 286 -16.52 -2.27 8.10
C ARG A 286 -16.67 -3.48 7.15
N THR A 287 -17.09 -4.61 7.69
CA THR A 287 -17.24 -5.89 6.97
C THR A 287 -18.19 -5.83 5.77
N ASN A 288 -19.14 -4.90 5.77
CA ASN A 288 -20.15 -4.67 4.74
C ASN A 288 -19.87 -3.40 3.90
N SER A 289 -18.66 -2.86 3.94
CA SER A 289 -18.30 -1.64 3.20
C SER A 289 -18.30 -1.80 1.68
N GLY A 290 -18.19 -3.03 1.16
CA GLY A 290 -18.03 -3.32 -0.26
C GLY A 290 -16.70 -2.83 -0.86
N LEU A 291 -15.83 -2.19 -0.06
CA LEU A 291 -14.55 -1.68 -0.50
C LEU A 291 -13.55 -2.85 -0.61
N ARG A 292 -13.02 -3.08 -1.82
CA ARG A 292 -11.97 -4.06 -2.07
C ARG A 292 -10.66 -3.32 -2.37
N LEU A 293 -9.83 -3.18 -1.35
CA LEU A 293 -8.43 -2.73 -1.48
C LEU A 293 -7.53 -3.87 -1.02
N ARG A 294 -6.80 -4.46 -1.97
CA ARG A 294 -5.96 -5.63 -1.72
C ARG A 294 -4.54 -5.20 -1.37
N TRP A 295 -4.16 -5.36 -0.10
CA TRP A 295 -2.81 -5.09 0.38
C TRP A 295 -1.97 -6.37 0.37
N ILE A 296 -1.38 -6.69 -0.79
CA ILE A 296 -0.52 -7.87 -0.95
C ILE A 296 0.93 -7.43 -1.15
N ARG A 297 1.80 -8.00 -0.31
CA ARG A 297 3.25 -7.88 -0.46
C ARG A 297 3.70 -8.72 -1.65
N LYS A 298 4.47 -8.12 -2.54
CA LYS A 298 5.10 -8.83 -3.64
C LYS A 298 6.15 -9.80 -3.09
N PRO A 299 6.17 -11.07 -3.56
CA PRO A 299 7.18 -12.01 -3.13
C PRO A 299 8.57 -11.56 -3.59
N MET A 300 9.61 -11.97 -2.86
CA MET A 300 10.99 -11.53 -3.14
C MET A 300 11.41 -11.83 -4.59
N TRP A 301 10.92 -12.93 -5.17
CA TRP A 301 11.24 -13.36 -6.54
C TRP A 301 10.51 -12.59 -7.65
N SER A 302 9.42 -11.86 -7.38
CA SER A 302 8.72 -11.08 -8.44
C SER A 302 9.41 -9.75 -8.77
N ASN A 303 10.52 -9.46 -8.09
CA ASN A 303 11.39 -8.31 -8.35
C ASN A 303 12.60 -8.68 -9.23
N PHE A 304 12.71 -9.94 -9.66
CA PHE A 304 13.73 -10.44 -10.57
C PHE A 304 13.11 -10.77 -11.93
#